data_AF-A0A842UWS9-F1
#
_entry.id   AF-A0A842UWS9-F1
#
_cell.length_a   1.000
_cell.length_b   1.000
_cell.length_c   1.000
_cell.angle_alpha   90.00
_cell.angle_beta   90.00
_cell.angle_gamma   90.00
#
_symmetry.space_group_name_H-M   'P 1'
#
loop_
_entity.id
_entity.type
_entity.pdbx_description
1 polymer ?
#
loop_
_entity_poly.entity_id
_entity_poly.type
_entity_poly.pdbx_seq_one_letter_code
_entity_poly.pdbx_strand_id
1 'polypeptide(L)'
;MKKIIFLLLLFLMLLCAAASAQLLVSVEEKTVCGDGVREGHEMCEPDTDQDLCEEAGEILGIAMVCDERDCTCLPKRMDCGNEIREGAEWCDPGEKEEKEENDFCPEFGKLFNETFTCDPDTCLCRPETVYGAEPPAVCGDGNITRHEECEKDEDCRAGYECSNCSCVRKDWDNTTKIIEEIKKNLTKKQEPEKKPKEEVKKTDYHDFVGVILPDYLKDDFKEARVNVYVELENGSAQVVGVTTLHGVVQEIKDEKFRSVDYDVFVKEKKANDIINADNQTAALKKAFDEGDVTYKPKGLFSRIWAWLVGLFS
;
A
#
# COMPACT_ATOMS: atom_id res chain seq x y z
N MET A 1 12.95 67.95 -34.15
CA MET A 1 13.64 66.64 -34.15
C MET A 1 13.88 66.08 -32.74
N LYS A 2 14.55 66.78 -31.82
CA LYS A 2 14.84 66.24 -30.46
C LYS A 2 13.62 65.80 -29.63
N LYS A 3 12.47 66.49 -29.75
CA LYS A 3 11.22 66.13 -29.04
C LYS A 3 10.56 64.84 -29.55
N ILE A 4 10.73 64.51 -30.84
CA ILE A 4 10.13 63.31 -31.46
C ILE A 4 10.92 62.07 -31.05
N ILE A 5 12.25 62.18 -30.99
CA ILE A 5 13.14 61.10 -30.54
C ILE A 5 12.86 60.73 -29.07
N PHE A 6 12.60 61.74 -28.22
CA PHE A 6 12.28 61.51 -26.82
C PHE A 6 10.94 60.79 -26.62
N LEU A 7 9.91 61.16 -27.40
CA LEU A 7 8.60 60.49 -27.39
C LEU A 7 8.68 59.04 -27.87
N LEU A 8 9.48 58.76 -28.90
CA LEU A 8 9.71 57.40 -29.40
C LEU A 8 10.43 56.51 -28.37
N LEU A 9 11.45 57.05 -27.68
CA LEU A 9 12.14 56.33 -26.61
C LEU A 9 11.23 56.05 -25.41
N LEU A 10 10.38 57.02 -25.03
CA LEU A 10 9.42 56.82 -23.94
C LEU A 10 8.39 55.74 -24.30
N PHE A 11 7.90 55.75 -25.55
CA PHE A 11 6.95 54.76 -26.04
C PHE A 11 7.57 53.36 -26.13
N LEU A 12 8.84 53.26 -26.54
CA LEU A 12 9.58 51.99 -26.56
C LEU A 12 9.79 51.44 -25.14
N MET A 13 10.11 52.29 -24.16
CA MET A 13 10.25 51.87 -22.75
C MET A 13 8.91 51.42 -22.16
N LEU A 14 7.80 52.07 -22.51
CA LEU A 14 6.44 51.65 -22.12
C LEU A 14 6.06 50.29 -22.74
N LEU A 15 6.46 50.03 -23.99
CA LEU A 15 6.26 48.73 -24.63
C LEU A 15 7.10 47.63 -23.99
N CYS A 16 8.35 47.91 -23.60
CA CYS A 16 9.19 46.96 -22.87
C CYS A 16 8.61 46.62 -21.48
N ALA A 17 8.01 47.58 -20.78
CA ALA A 17 7.40 47.34 -19.47
C ALA A 17 6.09 46.54 -19.54
N ALA A 18 5.32 46.67 -20.63
CA ALA A 18 4.10 45.89 -20.84
C ALA A 18 4.38 44.42 -21.22
N ALA A 19 5.51 44.16 -21.92
CA ALA A 19 5.89 42.80 -22.33
C ALA A 19 6.45 41.94 -21.19
N SER A 20 7.01 42.54 -20.14
CA SER A 20 7.55 41.81 -18.97
C SER A 20 6.53 41.55 -17.86
N ALA A 21 5.27 41.99 -18.01
CA ALA A 21 4.21 41.78 -17.01
C ALA A 21 3.37 40.50 -17.24
N GLN A 22 3.61 39.74 -18.31
CA GLN A 22 2.78 38.57 -18.70
C GLN A 22 3.47 37.21 -18.54
N LEU A 23 4.66 37.14 -17.91
CA LEU A 23 5.45 35.91 -17.78
C LEU A 23 5.59 35.40 -16.33
N LEU A 24 4.67 35.77 -15.45
CA LEU A 24 4.47 35.11 -14.16
C LEU A 24 3.09 34.44 -14.14
N VAL A 25 2.83 33.60 -15.15
CA VAL A 25 1.89 32.50 -14.92
C VAL A 25 2.71 31.51 -14.12
N SER A 26 2.45 31.45 -12.81
CA SER A 26 2.81 30.30 -11.99
C SER A 26 2.22 29.10 -12.71
N VAL A 27 3.04 28.36 -13.45
CA VAL A 27 2.67 27.01 -13.87
C VAL A 27 2.58 26.27 -12.55
N GLU A 28 1.36 26.06 -12.05
CA GLU A 28 1.15 24.97 -11.10
C GLU A 28 1.60 23.73 -11.84
N GLU A 29 2.83 23.28 -11.54
CA GLU A 29 3.37 22.03 -12.06
C GLU A 29 2.43 20.94 -11.55
N LYS A 30 1.59 20.46 -12.45
CA LYS A 30 0.68 19.37 -12.18
C LYS A 30 1.56 18.14 -11.99
N THR A 31 1.67 17.68 -10.76
CA THR A 31 2.34 16.44 -10.38
C THR A 31 1.69 15.26 -11.13
N VAL A 32 2.44 14.55 -11.97
CA VAL A 32 1.95 13.38 -12.72
C VAL A 32 2.85 12.17 -12.49
N CYS A 33 2.36 11.25 -11.67
CA CYS A 33 3.03 9.96 -11.47
C CYS A 33 3.21 9.18 -12.78
N GLY A 34 4.42 8.67 -13.01
CA GLY A 34 4.73 7.83 -14.17
C GLY A 34 5.20 8.62 -15.39
N ASP A 35 5.60 9.88 -15.23
CA ASP A 35 6.10 10.72 -16.32
C ASP A 35 7.63 10.70 -16.47
N GLY A 36 8.32 9.92 -15.62
CA GLY A 36 9.77 9.76 -15.58
C GLY A 36 10.50 10.86 -14.81
N VAL A 37 9.78 11.74 -14.10
CA VAL A 37 10.36 12.81 -13.27
C VAL A 37 9.67 12.80 -11.90
N ARG A 38 10.40 12.47 -10.83
CA ARG A 38 9.87 12.60 -9.47
C ARG A 38 9.73 14.07 -9.10
N GLU A 39 8.50 14.55 -8.98
CA GLU A 39 8.17 15.95 -8.73
C GLU A 39 7.22 16.15 -7.54
N GLY A 40 7.18 17.38 -7.03
CA GLY A 40 6.35 17.74 -5.87
C GLY A 40 6.59 16.84 -4.65
N HIS A 41 5.53 16.15 -4.22
CA HIS A 41 5.51 15.26 -3.06
C HIS A 41 5.51 13.77 -3.44
N GLU A 42 5.90 13.43 -4.66
CA GLU A 42 6.11 12.05 -5.06
C GLU A 42 7.29 11.45 -4.29
N MET A 43 7.05 10.27 -3.73
CA MET A 43 8.05 9.50 -3.01
C MET A 43 8.86 8.61 -3.93
N CYS A 44 8.30 8.23 -5.06
CA CYS A 44 8.97 7.37 -6.01
C CYS A 44 8.49 7.68 -7.43
N GLU A 45 9.24 7.26 -8.44
CA GLU A 45 8.82 7.35 -9.84
C GLU A 45 9.13 6.01 -10.53
N PRO A 46 8.11 5.31 -11.09
CA PRO A 46 8.30 4.00 -11.70
C PRO A 46 9.35 4.03 -12.82
N ASP A 47 10.04 2.91 -13.01
CA ASP A 47 11.08 2.74 -14.03
C ASP A 47 12.27 3.72 -13.94
N THR A 48 12.42 4.43 -12.81
CA THR A 48 13.57 5.30 -12.53
C THR A 48 14.30 4.86 -11.26
N ASP A 49 15.48 5.45 -11.02
CA ASP A 49 16.22 5.33 -9.77
C ASP A 49 15.81 6.38 -8.71
N GLN A 50 14.72 7.11 -8.97
CA GLN A 50 14.20 8.14 -8.08
C GLN A 50 13.16 7.51 -7.15
N ASP A 51 13.62 6.70 -6.20
CA ASP A 51 12.77 6.05 -5.19
C ASP A 51 13.26 6.46 -3.79
N LEU A 52 12.37 7.06 -2.99
CA LEU A 52 12.59 7.42 -1.58
C LEU A 52 11.92 6.42 -0.63
N CYS A 53 11.29 5.36 -1.15
CA CYS A 53 10.59 4.39 -0.32
C CYS A 53 11.54 3.56 0.53
N GLU A 54 12.78 3.33 0.09
CA GLU A 54 13.78 2.65 0.92
C GLU A 54 14.13 3.51 2.13
N GLU A 55 14.47 4.78 1.94
CA GLU A 55 14.78 5.73 3.02
C GLU A 55 13.57 5.97 3.93
N ALA A 56 12.37 6.06 3.36
CA ALA A 56 11.12 6.13 4.10
C ALA A 56 10.92 4.91 5.00
N GLY A 57 11.20 3.72 4.46
CA GLY A 57 11.13 2.47 5.18
C GLY A 57 12.16 2.38 6.31
N GLU A 58 13.37 2.90 6.11
CA GLU A 58 14.38 3.01 7.17
C GLU A 58 13.92 3.90 8.33
N ILE A 59 13.30 5.05 8.03
CA ILE A 59 12.73 5.96 9.04
C ILE A 59 11.64 5.25 9.85
N LEU A 60 10.75 4.52 9.18
CA LEU A 60 9.63 3.84 9.83
C LEU A 60 10.01 2.48 10.43
N GLY A 61 11.15 1.91 10.05
CA GLY A 61 11.57 0.56 10.43
C GLY A 61 10.74 -0.54 9.78
N ILE A 62 10.17 -0.28 8.59
CA ILE A 62 9.38 -1.23 7.79
C ILE A 62 9.88 -1.24 6.35
N ALA A 63 9.79 -2.38 5.66
CA ALA A 63 10.11 -2.41 4.23
C ALA A 63 8.99 -1.71 3.45
N MET A 64 9.34 -0.66 2.70
CA MET A 64 8.39 0.01 1.82
C MET A 64 8.77 -0.16 0.35
N VAL A 65 7.78 -0.06 -0.53
CA VAL A 65 7.96 -0.17 -1.98
C VAL A 65 7.13 0.91 -2.68
N CYS A 66 7.57 1.33 -3.87
CA CYS A 66 6.83 2.27 -4.69
C CYS A 66 5.44 1.74 -5.10
N ASP A 67 4.39 2.55 -4.92
CA ASP A 67 3.09 2.40 -5.57
C ASP A 67 3.13 3.11 -6.92
N GLU A 68 3.38 2.37 -7.99
CA GLU A 68 3.48 2.92 -9.35
C GLU A 68 2.18 3.60 -9.85
N ARG A 69 1.07 3.49 -9.10
CA ARG A 69 -0.21 4.13 -9.49
C ARG A 69 -0.31 5.59 -9.06
N ASP A 70 0.32 5.94 -7.95
CA ASP A 70 0.24 7.29 -7.37
C ASP A 70 1.58 7.82 -6.84
N CYS A 71 2.68 7.09 -7.09
CA CYS A 71 4.05 7.53 -6.83
C CYS A 71 4.29 7.84 -5.35
N THR A 72 3.63 7.07 -4.49
CA THR A 72 3.79 7.07 -3.04
C THR A 72 4.35 5.73 -2.57
N CYS A 73 4.65 5.59 -1.28
CA CYS A 73 5.16 4.32 -0.75
C CYS A 73 4.05 3.46 -0.14
N LEU A 74 4.18 2.14 -0.29
CA LEU A 74 3.36 1.12 0.36
C LEU A 74 4.17 0.42 1.45
N PRO A 75 3.53 -0.08 2.53
CA PRO A 75 2.09 -0.11 2.79
C PRO A 75 1.47 1.27 3.09
N LYS A 76 0.16 1.41 2.92
CA LYS A 76 -0.63 2.64 3.19
C LYS A 76 -1.57 2.55 4.38
N ARG A 77 -1.64 1.40 5.04
CA ARG A 77 -2.65 1.17 6.07
C ARG A 77 -2.23 1.87 7.36
N MET A 78 -3.14 2.69 7.87
CA MET A 78 -3.01 3.50 9.06
C MET A 78 -4.35 3.46 9.80
N ASP A 79 -4.34 3.14 11.09
CA ASP A 79 -5.49 3.26 12.00
C ASP A 79 -5.16 4.40 12.99
N CYS A 80 -5.25 5.63 12.47
CA CYS A 80 -4.84 6.86 13.16
C CYS A 80 -5.56 7.11 14.50
N GLY A 81 -4.82 7.61 15.51
CA GLY A 81 -5.38 8.12 16.76
C GLY A 81 -5.64 7.05 17.83
N ASN A 82 -4.97 5.90 17.72
CA ASN A 82 -5.12 4.78 18.66
C ASN A 82 -3.95 4.65 19.66
N GLU A 83 -2.96 5.55 19.62
CA GLU A 83 -1.71 5.53 20.40
C GLU A 83 -0.82 4.30 20.10
N ILE A 84 -1.05 3.62 18.97
CA ILE A 84 -0.33 2.41 18.54
C ILE A 84 0.09 2.62 17.10
N ARG A 85 1.39 2.78 16.86
CA ARG A 85 1.93 2.88 15.50
C ARG A 85 1.68 1.59 14.72
N GLU A 86 0.72 1.62 13.81
CA GLU A 86 0.31 0.48 12.99
C GLU A 86 0.89 0.61 11.57
N GLY A 87 2.09 0.06 11.36
CA GLY A 87 2.68 -0.02 10.02
C GLY A 87 3.20 1.31 9.50
N ALA A 88 2.46 1.95 8.58
CA ALA A 88 2.94 3.03 7.71
C ALA A 88 2.61 4.46 8.21
N GLU A 89 2.20 4.58 9.47
CA GLU A 89 1.91 5.87 10.09
C GLU A 89 3.19 6.67 10.30
N TRP A 90 3.20 7.89 9.76
CA TRP A 90 4.31 8.81 9.96
C TRP A 90 4.25 9.53 11.29
N CYS A 91 3.05 9.63 11.84
CA CYS A 91 2.83 10.14 13.17
C CYS A 91 1.55 9.54 13.78
N ASP A 92 1.45 9.51 15.10
CA ASP A 92 0.19 9.15 15.78
C ASP A 92 -0.02 10.07 16.99
N PRO A 93 -0.73 11.21 16.81
CA PRO A 93 -0.93 12.18 17.86
C PRO A 93 -2.00 11.68 18.84
N GLY A 94 -1.58 10.89 19.82
CA GLY A 94 -2.39 10.52 20.99
C GLY A 94 -2.82 11.71 21.85
N GLU A 95 -3.66 11.45 22.87
CA GLU A 95 -4.14 12.49 23.80
C GLU A 95 -3.05 12.97 24.80
N LYS A 96 -1.91 12.28 24.89
CA LYS A 96 -0.88 12.50 25.92
C LYS A 96 0.32 13.29 25.41
N GLU A 97 1.02 13.93 26.35
CA GLU A 97 2.20 14.79 26.17
C GLU A 97 3.44 14.08 25.56
N GLU A 98 3.35 12.81 25.16
CA GLU A 98 4.40 12.04 24.47
C GLU A 98 4.42 12.29 22.95
N LYS A 99 4.03 13.50 22.53
CA LYS A 99 3.89 13.88 21.10
C LYS A 99 5.19 13.83 20.29
N GLU A 100 6.35 13.87 20.93
CA GLU A 100 7.64 13.98 20.23
C GLU A 100 8.26 12.61 19.88
N GLU A 101 7.93 11.51 20.56
CA GLU A 101 8.58 10.21 20.29
C GLU A 101 7.98 9.46 19.08
N ASN A 102 6.75 9.82 18.67
CA ASN A 102 6.02 9.17 17.58
C ASN A 102 5.67 10.14 16.44
N ASP A 103 6.48 11.18 16.20
CA ASP A 103 6.32 12.08 15.04
C ASP A 103 7.58 12.03 14.16
N PHE A 104 7.50 11.29 13.05
CA PHE A 104 8.57 11.19 12.05
C PHE A 104 8.43 12.24 10.95
N CYS A 105 7.47 13.15 11.03
CA CYS A 105 7.32 14.20 10.02
C CYS A 105 8.53 15.13 9.91
N PRO A 106 9.28 15.46 10.99
CA PRO A 106 10.53 16.18 10.87
C PRO A 106 11.59 15.42 10.06
N GLU A 107 11.72 14.10 10.25
CA GLU A 107 12.62 13.23 9.48
C GLU A 107 12.17 13.12 8.02
N PHE A 108 10.88 12.87 7.81
CA PHE A 108 10.28 12.79 6.49
C PHE A 108 10.50 14.06 5.68
N GLY A 109 10.30 15.23 6.29
CA GLY A 109 10.52 16.51 5.64
C GLY A 109 11.97 16.71 5.14
N LYS A 110 12.96 16.09 5.79
CA LYS A 110 14.36 16.14 5.33
C LYS A 110 14.54 15.48 3.95
N LEU A 111 13.70 14.48 3.59
CA LEU A 111 13.73 13.85 2.26
C LEU A 111 13.34 14.83 1.15
N PHE A 112 12.47 15.80 1.47
CA PHE A 112 11.99 16.82 0.54
C PHE A 112 12.68 18.18 0.74
N ASN A 113 13.59 18.29 1.71
CA ASN A 113 14.19 19.55 2.13
C ASN A 113 13.12 20.62 2.47
N GLU A 114 12.05 20.17 3.14
CA GLU A 114 10.89 20.96 3.57
C GLU A 114 10.55 20.65 5.04
N THR A 115 9.82 21.54 5.71
CA THR A 115 9.30 21.23 7.05
C THR A 115 7.94 20.59 6.92
N PHE A 116 7.75 19.46 7.59
CA PHE A 116 6.47 18.76 7.65
C PHE A 116 5.98 18.67 9.10
N THR A 117 4.66 18.64 9.27
CA THR A 117 3.98 18.48 10.56
C THR A 117 2.98 17.35 10.46
N CYS A 118 2.75 16.68 11.58
CA CYS A 118 1.71 15.67 11.68
C CYS A 118 0.31 16.27 11.48
N ASP A 119 -0.48 15.67 10.60
CA ASP A 119 -1.92 15.91 10.50
C ASP A 119 -2.66 14.93 11.42
N PRO A 120 -3.35 15.42 12.48
CA PRO A 120 -3.94 14.54 13.48
C PRO A 120 -5.18 13.78 13.02
N ASP A 121 -5.80 14.18 11.91
CA ASP A 121 -6.99 13.49 11.39
C ASP A 121 -6.59 12.33 10.47
N THR A 122 -5.41 12.41 9.86
CA THR A 122 -4.94 11.45 8.85
C THR A 122 -3.70 10.67 9.26
N CYS A 123 -2.97 11.10 10.29
CA CYS A 123 -1.67 10.55 10.69
C CYS A 123 -0.60 10.59 9.58
N LEU A 124 -0.81 11.49 8.62
CA LEU A 124 0.11 11.78 7.52
C LEU A 124 0.91 13.03 7.81
N CYS A 125 2.10 13.10 7.24
CA CYS A 125 2.87 14.33 7.23
C CYS A 125 2.34 15.28 6.17
N ARG A 126 2.07 16.50 6.58
CA ARG A 126 1.76 17.61 5.66
C ARG A 126 2.83 18.70 5.74
N PRO A 127 3.19 19.35 4.63
CA PRO A 127 4.14 20.44 4.64
C PRO A 127 3.62 21.58 5.53
N GLU A 128 4.49 22.22 6.30
CA GLU A 128 4.19 23.32 7.21
C GLU A 128 3.92 24.65 6.46
N THR A 129 3.61 24.58 5.16
CA THR A 129 3.41 25.78 4.35
C THR A 129 2.28 26.63 4.91
N VAL A 130 2.66 27.86 5.25
CA VAL A 130 1.82 28.93 5.80
C VAL A 130 0.79 29.38 4.77
N TYR A 131 -0.31 28.64 4.58
CA TYR A 131 -1.47 29.15 3.85
C TYR A 131 -2.75 28.80 4.59
N GLY A 132 -3.46 29.85 5.00
CA GLY A 132 -4.64 29.77 5.84
C GLY A 132 -5.70 28.89 5.19
N ALA A 133 -6.23 27.96 6.00
CA ALA A 133 -7.39 27.11 5.75
C ALA A 133 -8.01 27.35 4.36
N GLU A 134 -7.55 26.59 3.37
CA GLU A 134 -8.32 26.47 2.14
C GLU A 134 -9.74 26.04 2.54
N PRO A 135 -10.77 26.67 1.98
CA PRO A 135 -12.13 26.31 2.30
C PRO A 135 -12.32 24.80 2.03
N PRO A 136 -13.09 24.09 2.88
CA PRO A 136 -13.35 22.67 2.68
C PRO A 136 -13.91 22.47 1.27
N ALA A 137 -13.39 21.46 0.57
CA ALA A 137 -13.86 21.08 -0.75
C ALA A 137 -15.38 20.87 -0.73
N VAL A 138 -16.08 21.47 -1.70
CA VAL A 138 -17.53 21.47 -1.78
C VAL A 138 -17.93 20.68 -3.00
N CYS A 139 -18.25 19.41 -2.75
CA CYS A 139 -18.67 18.52 -3.80
C CYS A 139 -19.89 19.03 -4.56
N GLY A 140 -19.78 19.11 -5.89
CA GLY A 140 -20.85 19.56 -6.78
C GLY A 140 -20.82 21.07 -7.08
N ASP A 141 -19.71 21.76 -6.82
CA ASP A 141 -19.52 23.17 -7.18
C ASP A 141 -19.05 23.38 -8.64
N GLY A 142 -18.76 22.28 -9.35
CA GLY A 142 -18.33 22.25 -10.74
C GLY A 142 -16.82 22.40 -10.93
N ASN A 143 -16.01 22.48 -9.86
CA ASN A 143 -14.56 22.54 -9.91
C ASN A 143 -13.96 21.40 -9.11
N ILE A 144 -13.09 20.59 -9.74
CA ILE A 144 -12.34 19.57 -9.01
C ILE A 144 -11.21 20.26 -8.24
N THR A 145 -11.32 20.28 -6.92
CA THR A 145 -10.28 20.80 -6.02
C THR A 145 -9.29 19.69 -5.59
N ARG A 146 -8.24 20.04 -4.83
CA ARG A 146 -7.19 19.11 -4.40
C ARG A 146 -7.71 17.94 -3.55
N HIS A 147 -8.91 18.04 -2.97
CA HIS A 147 -9.52 17.01 -2.13
C HIS A 147 -10.66 16.24 -2.81
N GLU A 148 -10.83 16.40 -4.12
CA GLU A 148 -11.90 15.75 -4.90
C GLU A 148 -11.28 14.95 -6.06
N GLU A 149 -11.81 13.77 -6.33
CA GLU A 149 -11.40 12.97 -7.51
C GLU A 149 -12.26 13.28 -8.73
N CYS A 150 -13.48 13.75 -8.51
CA CYS A 150 -14.47 13.98 -9.57
C CYS A 150 -15.56 14.97 -9.12
N GLU A 151 -16.19 15.62 -10.09
CA GLU A 151 -17.42 16.41 -9.92
C GLU A 151 -18.62 15.74 -10.63
N LYS A 152 -18.34 14.96 -11.67
CA LYS A 152 -19.31 14.21 -12.47
C LYS A 152 -18.70 12.90 -12.98
N ASP A 153 -19.57 12.00 -13.43
CA ASP A 153 -19.19 10.69 -13.98
C ASP A 153 -18.12 10.75 -15.07
N GLU A 154 -18.14 11.80 -15.89
CA GLU A 154 -17.19 11.97 -16.99
C GLU A 154 -15.77 12.28 -16.54
N ASP A 155 -15.58 12.73 -15.29
CA ASP A 155 -14.27 12.96 -14.71
C ASP A 155 -13.61 11.63 -14.28
N CYS A 156 -14.43 10.59 -14.07
CA CYS A 156 -13.98 9.26 -13.71
C CYS A 156 -13.59 8.41 -14.92
N ARG A 157 -12.65 7.47 -14.70
CA ARG A 157 -12.25 6.50 -15.71
C ARG A 157 -13.42 5.57 -16.07
N ALA A 158 -13.43 5.06 -17.31
CA ALA A 158 -14.44 4.11 -17.77
C ALA A 158 -14.62 2.92 -16.80
N GLY A 159 -15.88 2.69 -16.37
CA GLY A 159 -16.24 1.68 -15.37
C GLY A 159 -16.48 2.23 -13.95
N TYR A 160 -16.27 3.53 -13.75
CA TYR A 160 -16.49 4.23 -12.49
C TYR A 160 -17.59 5.32 -12.66
N GLU A 161 -18.23 5.70 -11.55
CA GLU A 161 -19.14 6.84 -11.41
C GLU A 161 -18.65 7.76 -10.30
N CYS A 162 -19.00 9.04 -10.42
CA CYS A 162 -18.68 9.99 -9.38
C CYS A 162 -19.73 9.92 -8.28
N SER A 163 -19.30 9.57 -7.06
CA SER A 163 -20.17 9.53 -5.89
C SER A 163 -19.47 10.19 -4.72
N ASN A 164 -20.09 11.24 -4.15
CA ASN A 164 -19.50 12.06 -3.09
C ASN A 164 -18.08 12.55 -3.43
N CYS A 165 -17.86 12.94 -4.68
CA CYS A 165 -16.57 13.42 -5.18
C CYS A 165 -15.41 12.42 -5.11
N SER A 166 -15.75 11.13 -5.09
CA SER A 166 -14.81 10.03 -5.31
C SER A 166 -15.29 9.15 -6.46
N CYS A 167 -14.35 8.63 -7.26
CA CYS A 167 -14.67 7.73 -8.35
C CYS A 167 -14.88 6.31 -7.82
N VAL A 168 -16.14 5.86 -7.77
CA VAL A 168 -16.52 4.53 -7.29
C VAL A 168 -16.91 3.62 -8.45
N ARG A 169 -16.71 2.30 -8.31
CA ARG A 169 -16.97 1.35 -9.41
C ARG A 169 -18.48 1.07 -9.54
N LYS A 170 -19.02 1.15 -10.76
CA LYS A 170 -20.48 1.04 -11.06
C LYS A 170 -21.18 -0.26 -10.61
N ASP A 171 -20.42 -1.31 -10.27
CA ASP A 171 -20.96 -2.67 -10.12
C ASP A 171 -21.03 -3.19 -8.67
N TRP A 172 -20.76 -2.36 -7.66
CA TRP A 172 -20.60 -2.85 -6.29
C TRP A 172 -21.90 -3.44 -5.70
N ASP A 173 -23.07 -2.93 -6.09
CA ASP A 173 -24.37 -3.33 -5.51
C ASP A 173 -24.82 -4.78 -5.82
N ASN A 174 -24.29 -5.39 -6.89
CA ASN A 174 -24.65 -6.76 -7.24
C ASN A 174 -23.85 -7.80 -6.44
N THR A 175 -22.67 -7.41 -5.92
CA THR A 175 -21.75 -8.28 -5.19
C THR A 175 -22.31 -8.66 -3.82
N THR A 176 -23.03 -7.75 -3.17
CA THR A 176 -23.59 -7.94 -1.83
C THR A 176 -24.69 -9.03 -1.81
N LYS A 177 -25.52 -9.11 -2.85
CA LYS A 177 -26.55 -10.16 -3.00
C LYS A 177 -25.95 -11.55 -3.23
N ILE A 178 -24.88 -11.61 -4.02
CA ILE A 178 -24.15 -12.86 -4.31
C ILE A 178 -23.46 -13.38 -3.03
N ILE A 179 -22.92 -12.48 -2.19
CA ILE A 179 -22.29 -12.85 -0.91
C ILE A 179 -23.32 -13.43 0.09
N GLU A 180 -24.55 -12.89 0.16
CA GLU A 180 -25.59 -13.45 1.04
C GLU A 180 -26.08 -14.83 0.60
N GLU A 181 -26.21 -15.06 -0.71
CA GLU A 181 -26.68 -16.33 -1.26
C GLU A 181 -25.65 -17.47 -1.06
N ILE A 182 -24.36 -17.12 -1.07
CA ILE A 182 -23.26 -18.04 -0.86
C ILE A 182 -23.06 -18.38 0.63
N LYS A 183 -23.29 -17.41 1.53
CA LYS A 183 -23.32 -17.66 3.00
C LYS A 183 -24.40 -18.69 3.38
N LYS A 184 -25.54 -18.70 2.70
CA LYS A 184 -26.62 -19.67 2.90
C LYS A 184 -26.24 -21.12 2.53
N ASN A 185 -25.30 -21.30 1.61
CA ASN A 185 -24.94 -22.62 1.07
C ASN A 185 -23.68 -23.26 1.71
N LEU A 186 -22.96 -22.52 2.56
CA LEU A 186 -21.68 -22.99 3.15
C LEU A 186 -21.82 -23.72 4.51
N THR A 187 -23.03 -23.88 5.06
CA THR A 187 -23.25 -24.65 6.28
C THR A 187 -23.43 -26.14 5.99
N LYS A 188 -22.31 -26.87 5.84
CA LYS A 188 -22.06 -28.21 6.43
C LYS A 188 -20.82 -28.89 5.81
N LYS A 189 -19.70 -28.84 6.53
CA LYS A 189 -18.82 -30.02 6.68
C LYS A 189 -17.91 -29.85 7.91
N GLN A 190 -17.82 -30.91 8.71
CA GLN A 190 -17.15 -30.93 10.01
C GLN A 190 -15.65 -30.68 9.90
N GLU A 191 -15.17 -29.76 10.75
CA GLU A 191 -13.77 -29.62 11.13
C GLU A 191 -13.29 -30.87 11.87
N PRO A 192 -11.99 -31.22 11.77
CA PRO A 192 -11.42 -32.30 12.55
C PRO A 192 -11.41 -31.95 14.05
N GLU A 193 -12.17 -32.70 14.83
CA GLU A 193 -12.14 -32.70 16.29
C GLU A 193 -10.83 -33.36 16.78
N LYS A 194 -9.80 -32.55 17.06
CA LYS A 194 -8.91 -32.75 18.21
C LYS A 194 -7.95 -31.56 18.36
N LYS A 195 -8.13 -30.83 19.47
CA LYS A 195 -7.16 -29.81 19.93
C LYS A 195 -5.85 -30.52 20.35
N PRO A 196 -4.70 -30.17 19.78
CA PRO A 196 -3.40 -30.65 20.26
C PRO A 196 -3.08 -30.05 21.63
N LYS A 197 -2.35 -30.78 22.48
CA LYS A 197 -1.85 -30.35 23.79
C LYS A 197 -0.44 -29.75 23.65
N GLU A 198 -0.20 -28.64 24.37
CA GLU A 198 1.07 -27.90 24.62
C GLU A 198 2.24 -28.79 25.09
N GLU A 199 3.52 -28.46 24.94
CA GLU A 199 4.26 -27.31 24.37
C GLU A 199 5.35 -27.92 23.50
N VAL A 200 5.42 -27.56 22.22
CA VAL A 200 6.48 -28.00 21.31
C VAL A 200 7.42 -26.84 21.05
N LYS A 201 8.72 -27.14 20.99
CA LYS A 201 9.77 -26.19 20.67
C LYS A 201 9.41 -25.49 19.35
N LYS A 202 8.98 -24.23 19.45
CA LYS A 202 8.57 -23.44 18.28
C LYS A 202 9.83 -23.00 17.55
N THR A 203 9.89 -23.29 16.27
CA THR A 203 10.82 -22.58 15.38
C THR A 203 10.34 -21.13 15.29
N ASP A 204 11.26 -20.18 15.43
CA ASP A 204 10.99 -18.77 15.23
C ASP A 204 11.08 -18.48 13.73
N TYR A 205 10.02 -17.89 13.17
CA TYR A 205 9.93 -17.55 11.74
C TYR A 205 10.01 -16.03 11.51
N HIS A 206 10.16 -15.19 12.55
CA HIS A 206 10.07 -13.73 12.39
C HIS A 206 11.23 -13.15 11.55
N ASP A 207 12.35 -13.86 11.43
CA ASP A 207 13.47 -13.48 10.55
C ASP A 207 13.09 -13.46 9.05
N PHE A 208 11.92 -13.99 8.68
CA PHE A 208 11.40 -13.94 7.31
C PHE A 208 10.61 -12.67 6.98
N VAL A 209 10.38 -11.78 7.94
CA VAL A 209 9.78 -10.46 7.66
C VAL A 209 10.71 -9.66 6.73
N GLY A 210 10.16 -9.04 5.70
CA GLY A 210 10.90 -8.34 4.64
C GLY A 210 11.37 -9.22 3.49
N VAL A 211 11.22 -10.55 3.57
CA VAL A 211 11.64 -11.44 2.48
C VAL A 211 10.71 -11.29 1.26
N ILE A 212 11.32 -11.09 0.10
CA ILE A 212 10.64 -11.03 -1.20
C ILE A 212 10.24 -12.46 -1.63
N LEU A 213 8.97 -12.63 -1.96
CA LEU A 213 8.44 -13.87 -2.51
C LEU A 213 9.07 -14.15 -3.89
N PRO A 214 9.45 -15.41 -4.14
CA PRO A 214 9.85 -15.85 -5.47
C PRO A 214 8.77 -15.57 -6.52
N ASP A 215 9.16 -15.25 -7.75
CA ASP A 215 8.23 -14.87 -8.83
C ASP A 215 7.11 -15.87 -9.06
N TYR A 216 7.39 -17.17 -8.94
CA TYR A 216 6.39 -18.24 -9.12
C TYR A 216 5.31 -18.29 -8.02
N LEU A 217 5.49 -17.55 -6.91
CA LEU A 217 4.48 -17.41 -5.84
C LEU A 217 3.78 -16.05 -5.87
N LYS A 218 4.31 -15.06 -6.60
CA LYS A 218 3.74 -13.71 -6.59
C LYS A 218 2.29 -13.72 -7.03
N ASP A 219 1.92 -14.42 -8.09
CA ASP A 219 0.54 -14.40 -8.59
C ASP A 219 -0.50 -14.89 -7.56
N ASP A 220 -0.15 -15.91 -6.77
CA ASP A 220 -1.05 -16.48 -5.77
C ASP A 220 -0.98 -15.75 -4.42
N PHE A 221 0.20 -15.20 -4.07
CA PHE A 221 0.51 -14.71 -2.72
C PHE A 221 1.02 -13.25 -2.68
N LYS A 222 0.87 -12.46 -3.75
CA LYS A 222 1.31 -11.04 -3.76
C LYS A 222 0.67 -10.26 -2.62
N GLU A 223 -0.63 -10.44 -2.40
CA GLU A 223 -1.41 -9.78 -1.37
C GLU A 223 -2.30 -10.82 -0.70
N ALA A 224 -1.76 -11.51 0.30
CA ALA A 224 -2.43 -12.65 0.91
C ALA A 224 -2.22 -12.73 2.42
N ARG A 225 -3.27 -13.20 3.11
CA ARG A 225 -3.18 -13.68 4.49
C ARG A 225 -3.17 -15.20 4.45
N VAL A 226 -2.11 -15.79 4.98
CA VAL A 226 -1.84 -17.21 4.89
C VAL A 226 -1.71 -17.80 6.28
N ASN A 227 -2.31 -18.96 6.53
CA ASN A 227 -1.95 -19.79 7.68
C ASN A 227 -1.00 -20.89 7.20
N VAL A 228 0.22 -20.92 7.71
CA VAL A 228 1.20 -21.99 7.46
C VAL A 228 1.11 -23.01 8.60
N TYR A 229 0.75 -24.24 8.25
CA TYR A 229 0.66 -25.39 9.14
C TYR A 229 1.92 -26.24 8.98
N VAL A 230 2.77 -26.22 10.01
CA VAL A 230 3.99 -27.03 10.07
C VAL A 230 3.69 -28.28 10.90
N GLU A 231 3.54 -29.43 10.24
CA GLU A 231 3.29 -30.73 10.88
C GLU A 231 4.58 -31.23 11.56
N LEU A 232 4.54 -31.29 12.89
CA LEU A 232 5.64 -31.67 13.75
C LEU A 232 5.78 -33.20 13.84
N GLU A 233 6.97 -33.71 14.14
CA GLU A 233 7.21 -35.16 14.19
C GLU A 233 6.30 -35.92 15.19
N ASN A 234 5.80 -35.24 16.22
CA ASN A 234 4.88 -35.80 17.20
C ASN A 234 3.40 -35.82 16.73
N GLY A 235 3.13 -35.43 15.48
CA GLY A 235 1.79 -35.36 14.89
C GLY A 235 0.96 -34.14 15.29
N SER A 236 1.52 -33.22 16.07
CA SER A 236 0.93 -31.88 16.28
C SER A 236 1.30 -30.94 15.14
N ALA A 237 0.74 -29.73 15.13
CA ALA A 237 1.10 -28.71 14.15
C ALA A 237 1.40 -27.37 14.82
N GLN A 238 2.51 -26.74 14.44
CA GLN A 238 2.71 -25.32 14.67
C GLN A 238 1.96 -24.55 13.58
N VAL A 239 1.25 -23.49 13.96
CA VAL A 239 0.53 -22.63 13.02
C VAL A 239 1.12 -21.24 13.09
N VAL A 240 1.46 -20.70 11.93
CA VAL A 240 2.03 -19.37 11.77
C VAL A 240 1.16 -18.59 10.79
N GLY A 241 0.65 -17.44 11.22
CA GLY A 241 -0.05 -16.50 10.36
C GLY A 241 0.96 -15.62 9.62
N VAL A 242 0.86 -15.56 8.30
CA VAL A 242 1.76 -14.76 7.44
C VAL A 242 0.92 -13.81 6.61
N THR A 243 1.24 -12.52 6.66
CA THR A 243 0.65 -11.50 5.78
C THR A 243 1.69 -11.11 4.74
N THR A 244 1.32 -11.14 3.47
CA THR A 244 2.14 -10.68 2.35
C THR A 244 1.49 -9.49 1.67
N LEU A 245 2.30 -8.56 1.21
CA LEU A 245 1.87 -7.40 0.42
C LEU A 245 2.93 -7.09 -0.64
N HIS A 246 2.49 -6.86 -1.88
CA HIS A 246 3.36 -6.68 -3.06
C HIS A 246 4.41 -7.78 -3.25
N GLY A 247 4.11 -9.00 -2.79
CA GLY A 247 5.04 -10.12 -2.85
C GLY A 247 6.19 -9.99 -1.86
N VAL A 248 6.01 -9.27 -0.76
CA VAL A 248 6.94 -9.20 0.38
C VAL A 248 6.23 -9.69 1.64
N VAL A 249 6.93 -10.44 2.49
CA VAL A 249 6.39 -10.86 3.79
C VAL A 249 6.37 -9.66 4.75
N GLN A 250 5.19 -9.23 5.17
CA GLN A 250 5.00 -8.03 5.98
C GLN A 250 4.91 -8.34 7.47
N GLU A 251 4.19 -9.42 7.81
CA GLU A 251 3.89 -9.74 9.20
C GLU A 251 3.87 -11.25 9.38
N ILE A 252 4.44 -11.69 10.50
CA ILE A 252 4.41 -13.08 10.95
C ILE A 252 3.85 -13.08 12.37
N LYS A 253 2.87 -13.95 12.64
CA LYS A 253 2.34 -14.20 13.99
C LYS A 253 2.41 -15.67 14.34
N ASP A 254 2.79 -15.97 15.58
CA ASP A 254 2.76 -17.33 16.16
C ASP A 254 1.34 -17.81 16.52
N GLU A 255 0.35 -17.40 15.74
CA GLU A 255 -1.05 -17.76 15.89
C GLU A 255 -1.77 -17.85 14.55
N LYS A 256 -2.91 -18.54 14.56
CA LYS A 256 -3.76 -18.70 13.38
C LYS A 256 -4.59 -17.44 13.13
N PHE A 257 -4.54 -16.92 11.91
CA PHE A 257 -5.50 -15.92 11.46
C PHE A 257 -6.91 -16.50 11.30
N ARG A 258 -7.91 -15.75 11.78
CA ARG A 258 -9.34 -16.13 11.68
C ARG A 258 -9.86 -16.10 10.24
N SER A 259 -9.37 -15.15 9.44
CA SER A 259 -9.69 -14.98 8.02
C SER A 259 -8.41 -15.01 7.22
N VAL A 260 -8.33 -15.94 6.27
CA VAL A 260 -7.17 -16.16 5.40
C VAL A 260 -7.61 -16.45 3.98
N ASP A 261 -6.72 -16.16 3.04
CA ASP A 261 -6.86 -16.46 1.63
C ASP A 261 -6.34 -17.87 1.33
N TYR A 262 -5.37 -18.36 2.12
CA TYR A 262 -4.79 -19.69 1.94
C TYR A 262 -4.45 -20.36 3.27
N ASP A 263 -4.58 -21.68 3.30
CA ASP A 263 -3.86 -22.54 4.24
C ASP A 263 -2.73 -23.24 3.49
N VAL A 264 -1.50 -23.13 3.98
CA VAL A 264 -0.32 -23.83 3.45
C VAL A 264 0.07 -24.92 4.44
N PHE A 265 0.46 -26.10 3.95
CA PHE A 265 0.81 -27.26 4.76
C PHE A 265 2.20 -27.75 4.37
N VAL A 266 3.06 -27.96 5.36
CA VAL A 266 4.43 -28.46 5.21
C VAL A 266 4.80 -29.32 6.42
N LYS A 267 5.67 -30.31 6.22
CA LYS A 267 6.23 -31.10 7.33
C LYS A 267 7.42 -30.39 7.96
N GLU A 268 7.59 -30.52 9.27
CA GLU A 268 8.68 -29.89 10.04
C GLU A 268 10.06 -30.13 9.42
N LYS A 269 10.36 -31.39 9.09
CA LYS A 269 11.64 -31.73 8.44
C LYS A 269 11.85 -30.94 7.14
N LYS A 270 10.81 -30.83 6.31
CA LYS A 270 10.87 -30.13 5.02
C LYS A 270 10.94 -28.61 5.19
N ALA A 271 10.21 -28.05 6.15
CA ALA A 271 10.34 -26.65 6.52
C ALA A 271 11.79 -26.33 6.92
N ASN A 272 12.39 -27.14 7.79
CA ASN A 272 13.78 -27.00 8.21
C ASN A 272 14.77 -27.18 7.03
N ASP A 273 14.54 -28.14 6.15
CA ASP A 273 15.36 -28.34 4.95
C ASP A 273 15.33 -27.09 4.04
N ILE A 274 14.18 -26.43 3.90
CA ILE A 274 14.02 -25.19 3.11
C ILE A 274 14.74 -24.02 3.79
N ILE A 275 14.53 -23.82 5.10
CA ILE A 275 15.10 -22.71 5.87
C ILE A 275 16.63 -22.77 5.86
N ASN A 276 17.21 -23.96 6.02
CA ASN A 276 18.65 -24.15 6.10
C ASN A 276 19.33 -24.36 4.74
N ALA A 277 18.60 -24.24 3.62
CA ALA A 277 19.20 -24.40 2.30
C ALA A 277 20.02 -23.17 1.91
N ASP A 278 21.17 -23.40 1.26
CA ASP A 278 22.01 -22.33 0.67
C ASP A 278 21.22 -21.45 -0.32
N ASN A 279 20.20 -22.03 -0.98
CA ASN A 279 19.26 -21.34 -1.84
C ASN A 279 17.83 -21.72 -1.45
N GLN A 280 17.27 -20.96 -0.52
CA GLN A 280 15.93 -21.16 0.03
C GLN A 280 14.84 -21.13 -1.06
N THR A 281 14.94 -20.22 -2.03
CA THR A 281 14.00 -20.12 -3.16
C THR A 281 13.95 -21.39 -4.00
N ALA A 282 15.12 -21.93 -4.37
CA ALA A 282 15.18 -23.17 -5.15
C ALA A 282 14.67 -24.38 -4.35
N ALA A 283 14.98 -24.43 -3.05
CA ALA A 283 14.50 -25.47 -2.15
C ALA A 283 12.97 -25.42 -1.98
N LEU A 284 12.40 -24.23 -1.79
CA LEU A 284 10.96 -24.02 -1.69
C LEU A 284 10.25 -24.43 -2.98
N LYS A 285 10.77 -24.01 -4.15
CA LYS A 285 10.19 -24.39 -5.44
C LYS A 285 10.16 -25.91 -5.60
N LYS A 286 11.28 -26.57 -5.30
CA LYS A 286 11.39 -28.03 -5.35
C LYS A 286 10.38 -28.70 -4.41
N ALA A 287 10.15 -28.15 -3.22
CA ALA A 287 9.19 -28.70 -2.27
C ALA A 287 7.73 -28.57 -2.75
N PHE A 288 7.38 -27.50 -3.47
CA PHE A 288 6.10 -27.40 -4.17
C PHE A 288 6.00 -28.42 -5.31
N ASP A 289 7.03 -28.52 -6.16
CA ASP A 289 7.07 -29.44 -7.30
C ASP A 289 6.95 -30.91 -6.85
N GLU A 290 7.56 -31.28 -5.71
CA GLU A 290 7.51 -32.62 -5.12
C GLU A 290 6.23 -32.88 -4.29
N GLY A 291 5.39 -31.86 -4.07
CA GLY A 291 4.17 -31.96 -3.26
C GLY A 291 4.42 -32.06 -1.75
N ASP A 292 5.64 -31.73 -1.29
CA ASP A 292 6.00 -31.63 0.13
C ASP A 292 5.41 -30.36 0.78
N VAL A 293 5.21 -29.31 -0.01
CA VAL A 293 4.42 -28.13 0.35
C VAL A 293 3.15 -28.15 -0.47
N THR A 294 2.00 -28.09 0.21
CA THR A 294 0.69 -28.01 -0.44
C THR A 294 -0.06 -26.80 0.08
N TYR A 295 -1.00 -26.28 -0.70
CA TYR A 295 -1.82 -25.16 -0.28
C TYR A 295 -3.28 -25.35 -0.65
N LYS A 296 -4.16 -24.70 0.10
CA LYS A 296 -5.60 -24.76 -0.07
C LYS A 296 -6.20 -23.36 -0.03
N PRO A 297 -6.81 -22.88 -1.12
CA PRO A 297 -7.49 -21.59 -1.11
C PRO A 297 -8.67 -21.58 -0.14
N LYS A 298 -8.78 -20.48 0.57
CA LYS A 298 -9.81 -20.11 1.53
C LYS A 298 -10.52 -18.85 1.01
N GLY A 299 -11.80 -18.74 1.33
CA GLY A 299 -12.68 -17.79 0.66
C GLY A 299 -13.27 -18.32 -0.64
N LEU A 300 -14.31 -17.65 -1.11
CA LEU A 300 -15.04 -18.03 -2.33
C LEU A 300 -14.23 -17.68 -3.58
N PHE A 301 -13.67 -16.46 -3.63
CA PHE A 301 -12.96 -15.96 -4.80
C PHE A 301 -11.71 -16.78 -5.12
N SER A 302 -10.88 -17.07 -4.12
CA SER A 302 -9.68 -17.90 -4.29
C SER A 302 -10.00 -19.32 -4.77
N ARG A 303 -11.18 -19.87 -4.40
CA ARG A 303 -11.64 -21.17 -4.91
C ARG A 303 -12.11 -21.12 -6.36
N ILE A 304 -12.80 -20.05 -6.76
CA ILE A 304 -13.22 -19.85 -8.15
C ILE A 304 -11.99 -19.67 -9.03
N TRP A 305 -11.03 -18.87 -8.59
CA TRP A 305 -9.79 -18.65 -9.32
C TRP A 305 -8.97 -19.94 -9.50
N ALA A 306 -8.75 -20.70 -8.42
CA ALA A 306 -8.05 -21.98 -8.50
C ALA A 306 -8.76 -22.99 -9.43
N TRP A 307 -10.09 -22.98 -9.49
CA TRP A 307 -10.85 -23.81 -10.43
C TRP A 307 -10.66 -23.36 -11.88
N LEU A 308 -10.66 -22.05 -12.14
CA LEU A 308 -10.39 -21.51 -13.49
C LEU A 308 -8.97 -21.84 -13.96
N VAL A 309 -7.95 -21.58 -13.12
CA VAL A 309 -6.54 -21.88 -13.47
C VAL A 309 -6.34 -23.38 -13.70
N GLY A 310 -6.96 -24.23 -12.88
CA GLY A 310 -6.89 -25.69 -13.02
C GLY A 310 -7.61 -26.26 -14.25
N LEU A 311 -8.43 -25.47 -14.96
CA LEU A 311 -9.01 -25.88 -16.24
C LEU A 311 -8.08 -25.63 -17.43
N PHE A 312 -7.07 -24.77 -17.26
CA PHE A 312 -6.14 -24.37 -18.32
C PHE A 312 -4.69 -24.85 -18.11
N SER A 313 -4.41 -25.50 -16.98
CA SER A 313 -3.14 -26.20 -16.68
C SER A 313 -3.28 -27.70 -16.92
#